data_AF-A0A950TRU1-F1
#
_entry.id   AF-A0A950TRU1-F1
#
_cell.length_a   1.000
_cell.length_b   1.000
_cell.length_c   1.000
_cell.angle_alpha   90.00
_cell.angle_beta   90.00
_cell.angle_gamma   90.00
#
_symmetry.space_group_name_H-M   'P 1'
#
loop_
_entity.id
_entity.type
_entity.pdbx_description
1 polymer ?
#
loop_
_entity_poly.entity_id
_entity_poly.type
_entity_poly.pdbx_seq_one_letter_code
_entity_poly.pdbx_strand_id
1 'polypeptide(L)'
;MSLQTDRTLPQLADTLFLEKPPLTYWMSGAAIEVYGDSPAAARVPNLLYAAIVALAIGALAFAMDGGTAAIVAALVAGTAITAFRVQIWLAPDACLLAGCAISLLGAYLGLSAPPGRSKLFGYTLMHVGAAVGFMAKS
;
A
#
# COMPACT_ATOMS: atom_id res chain seq x y z
N MET A 1 -7.01 4.87 -17.50
CA MET A 1 -5.57 4.55 -17.50
C MET A 1 -5.21 3.42 -18.44
N SER A 2 -5.80 2.22 -18.35
CA SER A 2 -5.44 1.10 -19.25
C SER A 2 -5.65 1.39 -20.74
N LEU A 3 -6.68 2.17 -21.07
CA LEU A 3 -7.00 2.58 -22.44
C LEU A 3 -6.34 3.91 -22.86
N GLN A 4 -5.63 4.58 -21.95
CA GLN A 4 -5.03 5.89 -22.21
C GLN A 4 -3.58 5.73 -22.66
N THR A 5 -3.23 6.42 -23.75
CA THR A 5 -1.85 6.52 -24.23
C THR A 5 -0.99 7.36 -23.29
N ASP A 6 -1.54 8.47 -22.78
CA ASP A 6 -0.92 9.29 -21.74
C ASP A 6 -1.46 8.91 -20.37
N ARG A 7 -0.56 8.50 -19.46
CA ARG A 7 -0.89 8.06 -18.10
C ARG A 7 -0.53 9.10 -17.04
N THR A 8 -0.06 10.29 -17.41
CA THR A 8 0.30 11.33 -16.45
C THR A 8 -0.93 11.92 -15.76
N LEU A 9 -1.99 12.18 -16.53
CA LEU A 9 -3.24 12.78 -16.05
C LEU A 9 -4.40 11.78 -16.12
N PRO A 10 -5.02 11.39 -14.99
CA PRO A 10 -6.21 10.54 -15.00
C PRO A 10 -7.38 11.23 -15.71
N GLN A 11 -8.10 10.45 -16.51
CA GLN A 11 -9.34 10.88 -17.15
C GLN A 11 -10.47 9.90 -16.87
N LEU A 12 -11.69 10.42 -16.80
CA LEU A 12 -12.95 9.70 -16.68
C LEU A 12 -13.89 10.22 -17.78
N ALA A 13 -14.36 9.33 -18.66
CA ALA A 13 -15.19 9.70 -19.81
C ALA A 13 -14.61 10.88 -20.62
N ASP A 14 -13.33 10.77 -21.00
CA ASP A 14 -12.57 11.77 -21.77
C ASP A 14 -12.43 13.15 -21.10
N THR A 15 -12.73 13.25 -19.80
CA THR A 15 -12.54 14.47 -18.99
C THR A 15 -11.49 14.26 -17.92
N LEU A 16 -10.70 15.28 -17.61
CA LEU A 16 -9.69 15.21 -16.55
C LEU A 16 -10.34 14.90 -15.19
N PHE A 17 -9.83 13.90 -14.49
CA PHE A 17 -10.34 13.44 -13.20
C PHE A 17 -9.27 13.58 -12.11
N LEU A 18 -8.98 14.83 -11.71
CA LEU A 18 -7.85 15.19 -10.84
C LEU A 18 -8.20 15.20 -9.34
N GLU A 19 -9.17 14.40 -8.90
CA GLU A 19 -9.59 14.34 -7.48
C GLU A 19 -8.64 13.53 -6.59
N LYS A 20 -7.81 12.68 -7.21
CA LYS A 20 -6.87 11.79 -6.52
C LYS A 20 -5.54 11.70 -7.28
N PRO A 21 -4.43 11.52 -6.56
CA PRO A 21 -3.13 11.18 -7.18
C PRO A 21 -3.18 9.86 -7.97
N PRO A 22 -2.23 9.63 -8.90
CA PRO A 22 -2.44 8.67 -9.98
C PRO A 22 -2.13 7.21 -9.64
N LEU A 23 -1.48 6.90 -8.51
CA LEU A 23 -0.92 5.56 -8.24
C LEU A 23 -1.98 4.44 -8.28
N THR A 24 -3.15 4.67 -7.67
CA THR A 24 -4.24 3.69 -7.64
C THR A 24 -4.72 3.36 -9.07
N TYR A 25 -4.79 4.37 -9.93
CA TYR A 25 -5.20 4.19 -11.33
C TYR A 25 -4.11 3.51 -12.16
N TRP A 26 -2.83 3.81 -11.93
CA TRP A 26 -1.71 3.13 -12.58
C TRP A 26 -1.69 1.64 -12.27
N MET A 27 -1.83 1.29 -10.99
CA MET A 27 -1.78 -0.10 -10.54
C MET A 27 -2.99 -0.90 -11.05
N SER A 28 -4.18 -0.30 -11.03
CA SER A 28 -5.39 -0.94 -11.58
C SER A 28 -5.31 -1.07 -13.09
N GLY A 29 -4.81 -0.05 -13.80
CA GLY A 29 -4.63 -0.07 -15.25
C GLY A 29 -3.63 -1.14 -15.70
N ALA A 30 -2.49 -1.23 -15.02
CA ALA A 30 -1.49 -2.27 -15.26
C ALA A 30 -2.05 -3.67 -15.01
N ALA A 31 -2.85 -3.85 -13.95
CA ALA A 31 -3.50 -5.14 -13.69
C ALA A 31 -4.52 -5.51 -14.78
N ILE A 32 -5.30 -4.55 -15.29
CA ILE A 32 -6.22 -4.76 -16.41
C ILE A 32 -5.48 -5.13 -17.70
N GLU A 33 -4.34 -4.50 -17.97
CA GLU A 33 -3.50 -4.82 -19.13
C GLU A 33 -2.96 -6.25 -19.08
N VAL A 34 -2.61 -6.75 -17.89
CA VAL A 34 -2.04 -8.10 -17.71
C VAL A 34 -3.12 -9.18 -17.62
N TYR A 35 -4.21 -8.92 -16.90
CA TYR A 35 -5.22 -9.93 -16.54
C TYR A 35 -6.55 -9.78 -17.31
N GLY A 36 -6.67 -8.78 -18.18
CA GLY A 36 -7.85 -8.50 -18.98
C GLY A 36 -8.85 -7.53 -18.32
N ASP A 37 -9.78 -7.02 -19.12
CA ASP A 37 -10.78 -6.05 -18.68
C ASP A 37 -11.90 -6.73 -17.87
N SER A 38 -11.70 -6.78 -16.55
CA SER A 38 -12.70 -7.31 -15.63
C SER A 38 -12.67 -6.59 -14.29
N PRO A 39 -13.79 -6.57 -13.55
CA PRO A 39 -13.82 -6.04 -12.19
C PRO A 39 -12.85 -6.76 -11.24
N ALA A 40 -12.55 -8.05 -11.50
CA ALA A 40 -11.60 -8.82 -10.70
C ALA A 40 -10.16 -8.35 -10.96
N ALA A 41 -9.78 -8.19 -12.23
CA ALA A 41 -8.46 -7.69 -12.64
C ALA A 41 -8.16 -6.31 -12.04
N ALA A 42 -9.14 -5.40 -12.08
CA ALA A 42 -9.00 -4.06 -11.50
C ALA A 42 -8.67 -4.08 -10.00
N ARG A 43 -9.07 -5.13 -9.27
CA ARG A 43 -8.85 -5.28 -7.82
C ARG A 43 -7.63 -6.14 -7.46
N VAL A 44 -6.93 -6.74 -8.43
CA VAL A 44 -5.72 -7.53 -8.16
C VAL A 44 -4.69 -6.78 -7.31
N PRO A 45 -4.44 -5.47 -7.52
CA PRO A 45 -3.53 -4.71 -6.66
C PRO A 45 -3.93 -4.69 -5.18
N ASN A 46 -5.23 -4.78 -4.86
CA ASN A 46 -5.69 -4.81 -3.46
C ASN A 46 -5.20 -6.06 -2.73
N LEU A 47 -5.08 -7.19 -3.40
CA LEU A 47 -4.49 -8.39 -2.78
C LEU A 47 -3.03 -8.14 -2.38
N LEU A 48 -2.26 -7.45 -3.24
CA LEU A 48 -0.89 -7.05 -2.93
C LEU A 48 -0.86 -6.07 -1.75
N TYR A 49 -1.73 -5.06 -1.72
CA TYR A 49 -1.80 -4.11 -0.61
C TYR A 49 -2.15 -4.79 0.70
N ALA A 50 -3.11 -5.72 0.70
CA ALA A 50 -3.47 -6.51 1.87
C ALA A 50 -2.28 -7.34 2.40
N ALA A 51 -1.54 -7.99 1.49
CA ALA A 51 -0.33 -8.73 1.86
C ALA A 51 0.75 -7.82 2.45
N ILE A 52 0.98 -6.65 1.84
CA ILE A 52 1.92 -5.64 2.36
C ILE A 52 1.53 -5.21 3.78
N VAL A 53 0.25 -4.93 4.04
CA VAL A 53 -0.23 -4.56 5.37
C VAL A 53 0.04 -5.67 6.38
N ALA A 54 -0.37 -6.91 6.08
CA ALA A 54 -0.18 -8.04 6.99
C ALA A 54 1.31 -8.28 7.30
N LEU A 55 2.17 -8.25 6.28
CA LEU A 55 3.61 -8.45 6.43
C LEU A 55 4.30 -7.30 7.17
N ALA A 56 3.97 -6.05 6.84
CA ALA A 56 4.58 -4.90 7.49
C ALA A 56 4.19 -4.80 8.98
N ILE A 57 2.93 -5.08 9.32
CA ILE A 57 2.46 -5.12 10.70
C ILE A 57 3.05 -6.31 11.47
N GLY A 58 3.14 -7.49 10.83
CA GLY A 58 3.83 -8.64 11.41
C GLY A 58 5.31 -8.36 11.67
N ALA A 59 6.02 -7.76 10.72
CA ALA A 59 7.42 -7.38 10.87
C ALA A 59 7.62 -6.30 11.96
N LEU A 60 6.69 -5.35 12.07
CA LEU A 60 6.71 -4.34 13.12
C LEU A 60 6.57 -5.00 14.49
N ALA A 61 5.58 -5.88 14.67
CA ALA A 61 5.39 -6.62 15.91
C ALA A 61 6.57 -7.55 16.22
N PHE A 62 7.18 -8.17 15.20
CA PHE A 62 8.41 -8.94 15.37
C PHE A 62 9.55 -8.08 15.94
N ALA A 63 9.74 -6.89 15.40
CA ALA A 63 10.77 -5.97 15.86
C ALA A 63 10.51 -5.45 17.28
N MET A 64 9.25 -5.44 17.72
CA MET A 64 8.84 -5.00 19.06
C MET A 64 8.95 -6.09 20.12
N ASP A 65 8.48 -7.31 19.81
CA ASP A 65 8.23 -8.35 20.83
C ASP A 65 8.45 -9.80 20.31
N GLY A 66 9.03 -9.96 19.12
CA GLY A 66 9.45 -11.24 18.58
C GLY A 66 8.38 -12.07 17.86
N GLY A 67 8.65 -13.38 17.68
CA GLY A 67 7.96 -14.24 16.73
C GLY A 67 6.46 -14.41 16.95
N THR A 68 6.03 -14.64 18.19
CA THR A 68 4.61 -14.84 18.51
C THR A 68 3.79 -13.58 18.22
N ALA A 69 4.31 -12.41 18.61
CA ALA A 69 3.68 -11.12 18.33
C ALA A 69 3.55 -10.88 16.82
N ALA A 70 4.56 -11.27 16.04
CA ALA A 70 4.55 -11.16 14.57
C ALA A 70 3.37 -11.91 13.94
N ILE A 71 3.17 -13.18 14.33
CA ILE A 71 2.11 -14.02 13.78
C ILE A 71 0.74 -13.47 14.17
N VAL A 72 0.55 -13.13 15.45
CA VAL A 72 -0.72 -12.59 15.95
C VAL A 72 -1.06 -11.27 15.26
N ALA A 73 -0.11 -10.35 15.17
CA ALA A 73 -0.34 -9.05 14.54
C ALA A 73 -0.65 -9.17 13.04
N ALA A 74 0.05 -10.05 12.32
CA ALA A 74 -0.22 -10.31 10.90
C ALA A 74 -1.63 -10.91 10.68
N LEU A 75 -2.03 -11.88 11.51
CA LEU A 75 -3.37 -12.48 11.43
C LEU A 75 -4.46 -11.47 11.75
N VAL A 76 -4.28 -10.66 12.81
CA VAL A 76 -5.22 -9.59 13.16
C VAL A 76 -5.33 -8.57 12.03
N ALA A 77 -4.20 -8.12 11.48
CA ALA A 77 -4.20 -7.18 10.36
C ALA A 77 -4.87 -7.75 9.10
N GLY A 78 -4.65 -9.03 8.81
CA GLY A 78 -5.24 -9.72 7.66
C GLY A 78 -6.73 -10.06 7.80
N THR A 79 -7.24 -10.17 9.03
CA THR A 79 -8.63 -10.58 9.32
C THR A 79 -9.51 -9.46 9.87
N ALA A 80 -8.93 -8.31 10.20
CA ALA A 80 -9.68 -7.15 10.67
C ALA A 80 -10.75 -6.75 9.65
N ILE A 81 -12.01 -6.69 10.08
CA ILE A 81 -13.15 -6.46 9.20
C ILE A 81 -13.04 -5.15 8.41
N THR A 82 -12.47 -4.10 9.02
CA THR A 82 -12.24 -2.81 8.34
C THR A 82 -11.19 -2.95 7.24
N ALA A 83 -10.09 -3.65 7.50
CA ALA A 83 -9.07 -3.91 6.50
C ALA A 83 -9.67 -4.71 5.34
N PHE A 84 -10.43 -5.76 5.62
CA PHE A 84 -11.14 -6.54 4.59
C PHE A 84 -12.08 -5.68 3.72
N ARG A 85 -12.90 -4.83 4.33
CA ARG A 85 -13.84 -3.94 3.58
C ARG A 85 -13.11 -3.00 2.63
N VAL A 86 -12.01 -2.39 3.09
CA VAL A 86 -11.20 -1.49 2.29
C VAL A 86 -10.58 -2.22 1.08
N GLN A 87 -10.24 -3.50 1.22
CA GLN A 87 -9.66 -4.30 0.13
C GLN A 87 -10.67 -4.79 -0.91
N ILE A 88 -11.96 -4.84 -0.60
CA ILE A 88 -13.00 -5.22 -1.59
C ILE A 88 -13.34 -4.05 -2.53
N TRP A 89 -13.25 -2.82 -2.02
CA TRP A 89 -13.56 -1.63 -2.80
C TRP A 89 -12.39 -1.27 -3.71
N LEU A 90 -12.70 -0.84 -4.94
CA LEU A 90 -11.70 -0.23 -5.81
C LEU A 90 -11.51 1.23 -5.38
N ALA A 91 -10.84 1.42 -4.24
CA ALA A 91 -10.66 2.70 -3.58
C ALA A 91 -9.18 2.94 -3.23
N PRO A 92 -8.72 4.20 -3.19
CA PRO A 92 -7.32 4.51 -2.88
C PRO A 92 -6.91 4.13 -1.45
N ASP A 93 -7.87 3.94 -0.56
CA ASP A 93 -7.68 3.63 0.86
C ASP A 93 -6.85 2.35 1.09
N ALA A 94 -6.98 1.35 0.22
CA ALA A 94 -6.19 0.12 0.30
C ALA A 94 -4.69 0.37 0.10
N CYS A 95 -4.35 1.16 -0.91
CA CYS A 95 -2.98 1.54 -1.23
C CYS A 95 -2.40 2.48 -0.16
N LEU A 96 -3.21 3.45 0.30
CA LEU A 96 -2.84 4.34 1.41
C LEU A 96 -2.51 3.54 2.68
N LEU A 97 -3.36 2.57 3.06
CA LEU A 97 -3.13 1.75 4.25
C LEU A 97 -1.84 0.95 4.16
N ALA A 98 -1.51 0.39 2.99
CA ALA A 98 -0.24 -0.29 2.74
C ALA A 98 0.96 0.66 2.90
N GLY A 99 0.88 1.88 2.33
CA GLY A 99 1.90 2.92 2.51
C GLY A 99 2.09 3.31 3.98
N CYS A 100 0.99 3.50 4.72
CA CYS A 100 1.03 3.78 6.16
C CYS A 100 1.67 2.64 6.97
N ALA A 101 1.35 1.38 6.66
CA ALA A 101 1.93 0.22 7.34
C ALA A 101 3.45 0.13 7.13
N ILE A 102 3.93 0.34 5.89
CA ILE A 102 5.37 0.43 5.58
C ILE A 102 5.99 1.61 6.34
N SER A 103 5.31 2.77 6.36
CA SER A 103 5.81 3.97 7.01
C SER A 103 6.01 3.75 8.51
N LEU A 104 5.03 3.14 9.18
CA LEU A 104 5.12 2.79 10.61
C LEU A 104 6.24 1.81 10.92
N LEU A 105 6.40 0.76 10.10
CA LEU A 105 7.51 -0.18 10.22
C LEU A 105 8.86 0.54 10.10
N GLY A 106 9.03 1.35 9.05
CA GLY A 106 10.26 2.11 8.83
C GLY A 106 10.56 3.09 9.96
N ALA A 107 9.54 3.80 10.45
CA ALA A 107 9.67 4.73 11.56
C ALA A 107 10.17 4.02 12.83
N TYR A 108 9.57 2.87 13.18
CA TYR A 108 9.99 2.09 14.33
C TYR A 108 11.42 1.58 14.19
N LEU A 109 11.77 0.99 13.04
CA LEU A 109 13.12 0.51 12.78
C LEU A 109 14.17 1.64 12.84
N GLY A 110 13.84 2.82 12.29
CA GLY A 110 14.72 3.99 12.30
C GLY A 110 14.90 4.60 13.70
N LEU A 111 13.84 4.63 14.50
CA LEU A 111 13.89 5.13 15.88
C LEU A 111 14.68 4.19 16.80
N SER A 112 14.50 2.88 16.64
CA SER A 112 15.14 1.85 17.48
C SER A 112 16.59 1.56 17.09
N ALA A 113 17.06 1.99 15.91
CA ALA A 113 18.41 1.72 15.44
C ALA A 113 19.46 2.73 15.97
N PRO A 114 20.69 2.27 16.28
CA PRO A 114 21.81 3.17 16.53
C PRO A 114 22.21 3.94 15.26
N PRO A 115 22.94 5.06 15.38
CA PRO A 115 23.42 5.81 14.22
C PRO A 115 24.18 4.93 13.23
N GLY A 116 23.82 4.99 11.94
CA GLY A 116 24.45 4.20 10.89
C GLY A 116 23.49 3.75 9.80
N ARG A 117 23.89 2.72 9.05
CA ARG A 117 23.14 2.22 7.88
C ARG A 117 21.76 1.69 8.24
N SER A 118 21.60 1.03 9.39
CA SER A 118 20.30 0.50 9.82
C SER A 118 19.29 1.62 10.13
N LYS A 119 19.75 2.72 10.73
CA LYS A 119 18.92 3.90 10.99
C LYS A 119 18.52 4.60 9.69
N LEU A 120 19.47 4.76 8.77
CA LEU A 120 19.18 5.27 7.43
C LEU A 120 18.14 4.40 6.73
N PHE A 121 18.32 3.07 6.74
CA PHE A 121 17.37 2.13 6.13
C PHE A 121 15.96 2.29 6.70
N GLY A 122 15.81 2.32 8.04
CA GLY A 122 14.50 2.50 8.67
C GLY A 122 13.81 3.80 8.21
N TYR A 123 14.53 4.93 8.23
CA TYR A 123 13.96 6.19 7.75
C TYR A 123 13.73 6.21 6.24
N THR A 124 14.58 5.59 5.42
CA THR A 124 14.30 5.45 3.98
C THR A 124 13.01 4.68 3.76
N LEU A 125 12.83 3.55 4.46
CA LEU A 125 11.61 2.76 4.38
C LEU A 125 10.38 3.58 4.82
N MET A 126 10.52 4.38 5.88
CA MET A 126 9.48 5.30 6.34
C MET A 126 9.04 6.27 5.23
N HIS A 127 10.01 6.95 4.60
CA HIS A 127 9.72 7.92 3.55
C HIS A 127 9.17 7.27 2.28
N VAL A 128 9.61 6.06 1.92
CA VAL A 128 9.03 5.30 0.80
C VAL A 128 7.56 4.99 1.10
N GLY A 129 7.22 4.52 2.30
CA GLY A 129 5.83 4.29 2.71
C GLY A 129 4.97 5.57 2.67
N ALA A 130 5.51 6.68 3.17
CA ALA A 130 4.85 7.98 3.12
C ALA A 130 4.62 8.47 1.67
N ALA A 131 5.61 8.32 0.78
CA ALA A 131 5.49 8.68 -0.62
C ALA A 131 4.44 7.84 -1.35
N VAL A 132 4.39 6.52 -1.08
CA VAL A 132 3.35 5.63 -1.60
C VAL A 132 1.96 6.08 -1.11
N GLY A 133 1.82 6.38 0.19
CA GLY A 133 0.56 6.87 0.76
C GLY A 133 0.11 8.18 0.13
N PHE A 134 1.02 9.15 -0.01
CA PHE A 134 0.76 10.43 -0.67
C PHE A 134 0.34 10.25 -2.14
N MET A 135 1.03 9.39 -2.88
CA MET A 135 0.71 9.07 -4.28
C MET A 135 -0.57 8.24 -4.44
N ALA A 136 -1.09 7.64 -3.38
CA ALA A 136 -2.38 6.99 -3.36
C ALA A 136 -3.52 7.98 -3.04
N LYS A 137 -3.35 8.78 -1.99
CA LYS A 137 -4.39 9.68 -1.47
C LYS A 137 -3.76 10.83 -0.67
N SER A 138 -3.93 12.06 -1.17
CA SER A 138 -3.55 13.33 -0.53
C SER A 138 -4.78 14.19 -0.27
#